data_AF-A0A537H116-F1
#
_entry.id   AF-A0A537H116-F1
#
_cell.length_a   1.000
_cell.length_b   1.000
_cell.length_c   1.000
_cell.angle_alpha   90.00
_cell.angle_beta   90.00
_cell.angle_gamma   90.00
#
_symmetry.space_group_name_H-M   'P 1'
#
loop_
_entity.id
_entity.type
_entity.pdbx_description
1 polymer ?
#
loop_
_entity_poly.entity_id
_entity_poly.type
_entity_poly.pdbx_seq_one_letter_code
_entity_poly.pdbx_strand_id
1 'polypeptide(L)'
;MESRVDSGLEIRRILLLTRLKDVSKGMTLPQLVTDCGKVSGWNIPGKTAWEIVQHVVQTLIDDKLVSLGTKFVVTMRGREYLEDPLKWRIDDRTTEELADNMFWKEIYDVFDKAYRRLRSKVPR
;
A
#
# COMPACT_ATOMS: atom_id res chain seq x y z
N MET A 1 -13.29 0.32 22.06
CA MET A 1 -12.06 -0.44 21.76
C MET A 1 -11.50 0.17 20.49
N GLU A 2 -10.59 1.14 20.62
CA GLU A 2 -9.94 1.74 19.44
C GLU A 2 -9.18 0.62 18.75
N SER A 3 -9.64 0.22 17.56
CA SER A 3 -8.88 -0.72 16.74
C SER A 3 -7.55 -0.03 16.46
N ARG A 4 -6.48 -0.47 17.12
CA ARG A 4 -5.12 -0.03 16.81
C ARG A 4 -4.97 -0.13 15.30
N VAL A 5 -4.86 1.03 14.65
CA VAL A 5 -4.59 1.12 13.24
C VAL A 5 -3.25 0.44 13.02
N ASP A 6 -3.23 -0.71 12.34
CA ASP A 6 -1.98 -1.39 12.01
C ASP A 6 -1.32 -0.63 10.86
N SER A 7 -0.48 0.35 11.22
CA SER A 7 0.32 1.11 10.25
C SER A 7 1.06 0.16 9.31
N GLY A 8 1.60 -0.96 9.81
CA GLY A 8 2.30 -1.95 9.00
C GLY A 8 1.43 -2.63 7.95
N LEU A 9 0.15 -2.86 8.23
CA LEU A 9 -0.81 -3.34 7.25
C LEU A 9 -1.14 -2.25 6.22
N GLU A 10 -1.39 -1.03 6.66
CA GLU A 10 -1.74 0.09 5.77
C GLU A 10 -0.62 0.40 4.77
N ILE A 11 0.60 0.27 5.22
CA ILE A 11 1.80 0.42 4.41
C ILE A 11 1.87 -0.63 3.31
N ARG A 12 1.63 -1.91 3.67
CA ARG A 12 1.61 -3.01 2.70
C ARG A 12 0.48 -2.80 1.68
N ARG A 13 -0.66 -2.28 2.11
CA ARG A 13 -1.78 -1.89 1.25
C ARG A 13 -1.37 -0.84 0.22
N ILE A 14 -0.71 0.24 0.65
CA ILE A 14 -0.27 1.33 -0.24
C ILE A 14 0.76 0.84 -1.26
N LEU A 15 1.74 0.04 -0.83
CA LEU A 15 2.73 -0.56 -1.72
C LEU A 15 2.10 -1.44 -2.79
N LEU A 16 1.22 -2.36 -2.37
CA LEU A 16 0.57 -3.28 -3.29
C LEU A 16 -0.32 -2.52 -4.28
N LEU A 17 -1.07 -1.53 -3.79
CA LEU A 17 -1.85 -0.64 -4.65
C LEU A 17 -0.99 0.11 -5.66
N THR A 18 0.17 0.63 -5.24
CA THR A 18 1.11 1.33 -6.13
C THR A 18 1.59 0.39 -7.22
N ARG A 19 1.98 -0.83 -6.86
CA ARG A 19 2.42 -1.85 -7.84
C ARG A 19 1.32 -2.19 -8.83
N LEU A 20 0.09 -2.39 -8.36
CA LEU A 20 -1.08 -2.65 -9.22
C LEU A 20 -1.46 -1.46 -10.10
N LYS A 21 -1.23 -0.22 -9.64
CA LYS A 21 -1.48 1.00 -10.40
C LYS A 21 -0.60 1.09 -11.65
N ASP A 22 0.65 0.64 -11.55
CA ASP A 22 1.64 0.69 -12.63
C ASP A 22 1.49 -0.46 -13.64
N VAL A 23 0.80 -1.54 -13.28
CA VAL A 23 0.56 -2.70 -14.16
C VAL A 23 -0.84 -2.63 -14.76
N SER A 24 -0.97 -2.05 -15.96
CA SER A 24 -2.26 -1.83 -16.64
C SER A 24 -3.09 -3.10 -16.89
N LYS A 25 -2.45 -4.27 -17.02
CA LYS A 25 -3.10 -5.57 -17.25
C LYS A 25 -3.47 -6.32 -15.95
N GLY A 26 -3.19 -5.74 -14.78
CA GLY A 26 -3.34 -6.41 -13.49
C GLY A 26 -2.32 -7.54 -13.24
N MET A 27 -2.37 -8.11 -12.04
CA MET A 27 -1.45 -9.15 -11.57
C MET A 27 -2.20 -10.36 -11.00
N THR A 28 -1.61 -11.55 -11.08
CA THR A 28 -2.11 -12.74 -10.38
C THR A 28 -1.57 -12.80 -8.94
N LEU A 29 -2.19 -13.63 -8.08
CA LEU A 29 -1.70 -13.80 -6.71
C LEU A 29 -0.23 -14.29 -6.66
N PRO A 30 0.19 -15.29 -7.46
CA PRO A 30 1.61 -15.68 -7.51
C PRO A 30 2.57 -14.56 -7.94
N GLN A 31 2.14 -13.71 -8.89
CA GLN A 31 2.94 -12.56 -9.30
C GLN A 31 3.09 -11.54 -8.17
N LEU A 32 2.00 -11.26 -7.45
CA LEU A 32 2.01 -10.39 -6.27
C LEU A 32 2.90 -10.96 -5.17
N VAL A 33 2.79 -12.26 -4.86
CA VAL A 33 3.63 -12.93 -3.85
C VAL A 33 5.10 -12.85 -4.22
N THR A 34 5.43 -13.10 -5.48
CA THR A 34 6.81 -13.03 -5.98
C THR A 34 7.37 -11.62 -5.89
N ASP A 35 6.60 -10.60 -6.28
CA ASP A 35 7.07 -9.21 -6.26
C ASP A 35 7.15 -8.66 -4.84
N CYS A 36 6.12 -8.85 -4.02
CA CYS A 36 6.11 -8.42 -2.63
C CYS A 36 7.18 -9.13 -1.78
N GLY A 37 7.46 -10.41 -2.05
CA GLY A 37 8.50 -11.17 -1.36
C GLY A 37 9.94 -10.66 -1.60
N LYS A 38 10.17 -9.89 -2.68
CA LYS A 38 11.46 -9.23 -2.93
C LYS A 38 11.66 -7.97 -2.11
N VAL A 39 10.59 -7.46 -1.50
CA VAL A 39 10.63 -6.19 -0.80
C VAL A 39 11.03 -6.40 0.67
N SER A 40 12.18 -5.85 1.06
CA SER A 40 12.68 -5.92 2.44
C SER A 40 11.64 -5.38 3.42
N GLY A 41 11.38 -6.06 4.53
CA GLY A 41 10.35 -5.63 5.50
C GLY A 41 8.91 -6.06 5.17
N TRP A 42 8.67 -6.68 4.01
CA TRP A 42 7.35 -7.26 3.70
C TRP A 42 7.02 -8.45 4.61
N ASN A 43 8.00 -9.31 4.86
CA ASN A 43 7.85 -10.54 5.62
C ASN A 43 7.57 -10.27 7.12
N ILE A 44 6.70 -11.07 7.70
CA ILE A 44 6.33 -11.03 9.12
C ILE A 44 6.78 -12.37 9.73
N PRO A 45 7.55 -12.36 10.84
CA PRO A 45 7.94 -13.60 11.52
C PRO A 45 6.72 -14.49 11.81
N GLY A 46 6.82 -15.76 11.45
CA GLY A 46 5.73 -16.73 11.64
C GLY A 46 4.61 -16.69 10.59
N LYS A 47 4.73 -15.86 9.54
CA LYS A 47 3.82 -15.89 8.37
C LYS A 47 4.59 -16.03 7.07
N THR A 48 4.02 -16.77 6.13
CA THR A 48 4.52 -16.88 4.76
C THR A 48 4.19 -15.61 3.96
N ALA A 49 5.00 -15.31 2.94
CA ALA A 49 4.71 -14.21 2.03
C ALA A 49 3.32 -14.35 1.37
N TRP A 50 2.91 -15.59 1.09
CA TRP A 50 1.58 -15.88 0.55
C TRP A 50 0.46 -15.42 1.50
N GLU A 51 0.51 -15.82 2.77
CA GLU A 51 -0.49 -15.44 3.77
C GLU A 51 -0.57 -13.92 3.96
N ILE A 52 0.59 -13.24 3.97
CA ILE A 52 0.66 -11.79 4.13
C ILE A 52 0.03 -11.10 2.91
N VAL A 53 0.44 -11.47 1.69
CA VAL A 53 -0.10 -10.87 0.46
C VAL A 53 -1.59 -11.14 0.32
N GLN A 54 -2.02 -12.38 0.57
CA GLN A 54 -3.43 -12.75 0.51
C GLN A 54 -4.26 -11.91 1.48
N HIS A 55 -3.79 -11.72 2.72
CA HIS A 55 -4.46 -10.88 3.69
C HIS A 55 -4.54 -9.41 3.23
N VAL A 56 -3.42 -8.84 2.78
CA VAL A 56 -3.36 -7.44 2.30
C VAL A 56 -4.33 -7.24 1.14
N VAL A 57 -4.29 -8.11 0.12
CA VAL A 57 -5.16 -8.05 -1.05
C VAL A 57 -6.63 -8.16 -0.66
N GLN A 58 -6.96 -9.05 0.28
CA GLN A 58 -8.34 -9.18 0.75
C GLN A 58 -8.84 -7.87 1.35
N THR A 59 -8.06 -7.22 2.22
CA THR A 59 -8.47 -5.93 2.82
C THR A 59 -8.65 -4.82 1.77
N LEU A 60 -7.87 -4.84 0.69
CA LEU A 60 -8.01 -3.90 -0.43
C LEU A 60 -9.28 -4.15 -1.24
N ILE A 61 -9.67 -5.42 -1.39
CA ILE A 61 -10.92 -5.81 -2.04
C ILE A 61 -12.12 -5.40 -1.19
N ASP A 62 -12.05 -5.65 0.13
CA ASP A 62 -13.11 -5.30 1.08
C ASP A 62 -13.38 -3.78 1.03
N ASP A 63 -12.33 -2.96 0.89
CA ASP A 63 -12.44 -1.50 0.75
C ASP A 63 -12.70 -1.03 -0.69
N LYS A 64 -12.88 -1.95 -1.64
CA LYS A 64 -13.12 -1.68 -3.08
C LYS A 64 -11.99 -0.89 -3.76
N LEU A 65 -10.77 -0.99 -3.24
CA LEU A 65 -9.57 -0.36 -3.80
C LEU A 65 -8.94 -1.24 -4.89
N VAL A 66 -9.14 -2.55 -4.80
CA VAL A 66 -8.75 -3.56 -5.80
C VAL A 66 -9.98 -4.36 -6.21
N SER A 67 -10.09 -4.71 -7.49
CA SER A 67 -11.06 -5.68 -7.98
C SER A 67 -10.37 -6.99 -8.38
N LEU A 68 -11.05 -8.11 -8.14
CA LEU A 68 -10.63 -9.43 -8.61
C LEU A 68 -11.53 -9.87 -9.77
N GLY A 69 -10.94 -9.95 -10.96
CA GLY A 69 -11.49 -10.72 -12.09
C GLY A 69 -10.66 -11.98 -12.30
N THR A 70 -10.06 -12.13 -13.49
CA THR A 70 -8.98 -13.12 -13.71
C THR A 70 -7.65 -12.70 -13.06
N LYS A 71 -7.50 -11.39 -12.79
CA LYS A 71 -6.33 -10.75 -12.17
C LYS A 71 -6.81 -9.67 -11.22
N PHE A 72 -5.94 -9.28 -10.29
CA PHE A 72 -6.13 -8.13 -9.43
C PHE A 72 -5.81 -6.86 -10.21
N VAL A 73 -6.73 -5.89 -10.17
CA VAL A 73 -6.60 -4.59 -10.85
C VAL A 73 -6.98 -3.49 -9.87
N VAL A 74 -6.25 -2.38 -9.89
CA VAL A 74 -6.61 -1.20 -9.09
C VAL A 74 -7.91 -0.58 -9.64
N THR A 75 -8.83 -0.24 -8.75
CA THR A 75 -10.07 0.46 -9.13
C THR A 75 -9.82 1.97 -9.25
N MET A 76 -10.79 2.73 -9.77
CA MET A 76 -10.74 4.20 -9.72
C MET A 76 -10.58 4.70 -8.28
N ARG A 77 -11.35 4.11 -7.35
CA ARG A 77 -11.26 4.41 -5.92
C ARG A 77 -9.86 4.13 -5.35
N GLY A 78 -9.23 3.02 -5.77
CA GLY A 78 -7.85 2.70 -5.39
C GLY A 78 -6.84 3.74 -5.89
N ARG A 79 -7.04 4.29 -7.09
CA ARG A 79 -6.21 5.38 -7.61
C ARG A 79 -6.40 6.66 -6.81
N GLU A 80 -7.64 7.05 -6.53
CA GLU A 80 -7.97 8.22 -5.70
C GLU A 80 -7.45 8.08 -4.27
N TYR A 81 -7.47 6.85 -3.72
CA TYR A 81 -6.90 6.54 -2.41
C TYR A 81 -5.39 6.79 -2.36
N LEU A 82 -4.65 6.40 -3.41
CA LEU A 82 -3.21 6.65 -3.52
C LEU A 82 -2.86 8.12 -3.73
N GLU A 83 -3.80 8.95 -4.17
CA GLU A 83 -3.55 10.37 -4.43
C GLU A 83 -3.81 11.26 -3.22
N ASP A 84 -4.42 10.71 -2.17
CA ASP A 84 -4.82 11.45 -0.97
C ASP A 84 -4.23 10.83 0.30
N PRO A 85 -3.05 11.32 0.73
CA PRO A 85 -2.39 10.89 1.96
C PRO A 85 -3.24 10.98 3.23
N LEU A 86 -4.26 11.85 3.25
CA LEU A 86 -5.14 12.00 4.41
C LEU A 86 -6.07 10.80 4.59
N LYS A 87 -6.22 9.95 3.55
CA LYS A 87 -6.96 8.69 3.65
C LYS A 87 -6.12 7.56 4.23
N TRP A 88 -4.80 7.74 4.31
CA TRP A 88 -3.89 6.71 4.79
C TRP A 88 -3.90 6.68 6.31
N ARG A 89 -4.13 5.48 6.84
CA ARG A 89 -4.19 5.22 8.28
C ARG A 89 -2.78 4.86 8.78
N ILE A 90 -1.87 5.83 8.78
CA ILE A 90 -0.52 5.67 9.30
C ILE A 90 -0.36 6.63 10.48
N ASP A 91 0.06 6.10 11.62
CA ASP A 91 0.34 6.89 12.82
C ASP A 91 1.69 7.62 12.70
N ASP A 92 1.75 8.87 13.17
CA ASP A 92 2.90 9.78 13.06
C ASP A 92 4.16 9.19 13.70
N ARG A 93 4.02 8.45 14.81
CA ARG A 93 5.14 7.77 15.48
C ARG A 93 5.77 6.67 14.60
N THR A 94 4.96 6.06 13.75
CA THR A 94 5.45 5.07 12.78
C THR A 94 6.28 5.80 11.71
N THR A 95 5.87 6.98 11.27
CA THR A 95 6.58 7.78 10.26
C THR A 95 8.00 8.17 10.69
N GLU A 96 8.22 8.48 11.97
CA GLU A 96 9.54 8.82 12.53
C GLU A 96 10.47 7.62 12.69
N GLU A 97 9.98 6.46 13.19
CA GLU A 97 10.78 5.22 13.32
C GLU A 97 11.09 4.56 11.95
N LEU A 98 10.31 4.87 10.91
CA LEU A 98 10.39 4.22 9.58
C LEU A 98 11.30 4.92 8.56
N ALA A 99 11.84 6.11 8.86
CA ALA A 99 12.68 6.89 7.94
C ALA A 99 14.02 6.22 7.57
N ASP A 100 14.48 5.24 8.37
CA ASP A 100 15.82 4.65 8.25
C ASP A 100 15.96 3.46 7.28
N ASN A 101 14.89 3.01 6.60
CA ASN A 101 14.91 1.74 5.83
C ASN A 101 14.75 1.92 4.30
N MET A 102 15.57 1.22 3.50
CA MET A 102 15.52 1.22 2.01
C MET A 102 14.15 0.83 1.42
N PHE A 103 13.41 -0.05 2.11
CA PHE A 103 12.01 -0.40 1.81
C PHE A 103 11.11 0.82 1.62
N TRP A 104 11.41 1.90 2.34
CA TRP A 104 10.60 3.10 2.40
C TRP A 104 10.99 4.15 1.38
N LYS A 105 12.10 4.03 0.64
CA LYS A 105 12.38 5.00 -0.41
C LYS A 105 11.32 4.96 -1.52
N GLU A 106 10.87 3.75 -1.89
CA GLU A 106 9.75 3.57 -2.82
C GLU A 106 8.44 4.11 -2.25
N ILE A 107 8.25 3.99 -0.93
CA ILE A 107 7.07 4.51 -0.24
C ILE A 107 7.12 6.04 -0.16
N TYR A 108 8.22 6.62 0.30
CA TYR A 108 8.47 8.06 0.31
C TYR A 108 8.32 8.66 -1.08
N ASP A 109 8.74 8.00 -2.15
CA ASP A 109 8.50 8.50 -3.51
C ASP A 109 7.00 8.58 -3.87
N VAL A 110 6.17 7.66 -3.36
CA VAL A 110 4.71 7.70 -3.52
C VAL A 110 4.09 8.75 -2.60
N PHE A 111 4.50 8.78 -1.33
CA PHE A 111 4.04 9.71 -0.31
C PHE A 111 4.39 11.14 -0.65
N ASP A 112 5.63 11.43 -1.01
CA ASP A 112 6.12 12.77 -1.37
C ASP A 112 5.40 13.29 -2.62
N LYS A 113 5.18 12.45 -3.65
CA LYS A 113 4.35 12.84 -4.80
C LYS A 113 2.93 13.22 -4.39
N ALA A 114 2.33 12.44 -3.51
CA ALA A 114 0.96 12.66 -3.07
C ALA A 114 0.85 13.87 -2.11
N TYR A 115 1.82 14.05 -1.22
CA TYR A 115 1.91 15.16 -0.28
C TYR A 115 2.21 16.49 -0.98
N ARG A 116 3.11 16.51 -1.97
CA ARG A 116 3.34 17.68 -2.83
C ARG A 116 2.08 18.13 -3.56
N ARG A 117 1.28 17.18 -4.05
CA ARG A 117 -0.01 17.46 -4.71
C ARG A 117 -1.04 18.05 -3.74
N LEU A 118 -1.06 17.62 -2.47
CA LEU A 118 -1.87 18.26 -1.43
C LEU A 118 -1.41 19.69 -1.16
N ARG A 119 -0.10 19.88 -0.95
CA ARG A 119 0.48 21.21 -0.66
C ARG A 119 0.30 22.22 -1.81
N SER A 120 0.25 21.75 -3.06
CA SER A 120 -0.02 22.62 -4.21
C SER A 120 -1.50 22.97 -4.39
N LYS A 121 -2.43 22.29 -3.69
CA LYS A 121 -3.88 22.53 -3.74
C LYS A 121 -4.40 23.38 -2.58
N VAL A 122 -3.60 23.57 -1.53
CA VAL A 122 -3.92 24.50 -0.44
C VAL A 122 -3.47 25.91 -0.87
N PRO A 123 -4.39 26.86 -1.09
CA PRO A 123 -4.01 28.25 -1.31
C PRO A 123 -3.30 28.76 -0.05
N ARG A 124 -2.20 29.51 -0.22
CA ARG A 124 -1.56 30.23 0.87
C ARG A 124 -2.49 31.28 1.47
#